data_AF-A0A5C8SZE8-F1
#
_entry.id   AF-A0A5C8SZE8-F1
#
_cell.length_a   1.000
_cell.length_b   1.000
_cell.length_c   1.000
_cell.angle_alpha   90.00
_cell.angle_beta   90.00
_cell.angle_gamma   90.00
#
_symmetry.space_group_name_H-M   'P 1'
#
loop_
_entity.id
_entity.type
_entity.pdbx_description
1 polymer ?
#
loop_
_entity_poly.entity_id
_entity_poly.type
_entity_poly.pdbx_seq_one_letter_code
_entity_poly.pdbx_strand_id
1 'polypeptide(L)'
;MRAMSAGWGSGFLGILIFSASLPATRVAVAGFSPLFLTAARAAIAGLIGVGLLLAFRAPRPLGRDLVPLAIVGLGVVIGFPLLTALALRHVTAAHSIVFLGLLPLATALFGVLRGNERPKPAFWLFSGVGSLAVAGFALRLSLINIYQPTTPEPKSEDGI
;
A
#
# COMPACT_ATOMS: atom_id res chain seq x y z
N MET A 1 10.53 21.53 20.83
CA MET A 1 9.10 21.11 20.84
C MET A 1 8.44 21.10 19.45
N ARG A 2 8.72 22.04 18.53
CA ARG A 2 8.10 22.08 17.16
C ARG A 2 8.34 20.85 16.26
N ALA A 3 9.49 20.18 16.38
CA ALA A 3 9.81 19.02 15.54
C ALA A 3 9.02 17.74 15.92
N MET A 4 8.70 17.57 17.22
CA MET A 4 7.86 16.44 17.67
C MET A 4 6.44 16.58 17.13
N SER A 5 5.79 17.74 17.30
CA SER A 5 4.43 17.95 16.79
C SER A 5 4.33 17.84 15.27
N ALA A 6 5.38 18.24 14.53
CA ALA A 6 5.45 18.04 13.08
C ALA A 6 5.46 16.56 12.69
N GLY A 7 6.16 15.69 13.44
CA GLY A 7 6.18 14.24 13.19
C GLY A 7 4.84 13.56 13.46
N TRP A 8 4.11 13.99 14.50
CA TRP A 8 2.76 13.51 14.77
C TRP A 8 1.76 13.96 13.69
N GLY A 9 1.86 15.23 13.24
CA GLY A 9 1.00 15.77 12.19
C GLY A 9 1.20 15.09 10.84
N SER A 10 2.46 14.90 10.41
CA SER A 10 2.76 14.21 9.15
C SER A 10 2.40 12.72 9.20
N GLY A 11 2.63 12.06 10.34
CA GLY A 11 2.23 10.67 10.56
C GLY A 11 0.72 10.47 10.49
N PHE A 12 -0.05 11.34 11.16
CA PHE A 12 -1.52 11.29 11.13
C PHE A 12 -2.07 11.56 9.73
N LEU A 13 -1.54 12.56 9.03
CA LEU A 13 -1.93 12.85 7.64
C LEU A 13 -1.64 11.66 6.72
N GLY A 14 -0.49 11.01 6.91
CA GLY A 14 -0.16 9.77 6.20
C GLY A 14 -1.20 8.67 6.45
N ILE A 15 -1.55 8.40 7.72
CA ILE A 15 -2.58 7.40 8.07
C ILE A 15 -3.91 7.72 7.37
N LEU A 16 -4.38 8.96 7.44
CA LEU A 16 -5.64 9.35 6.81
C LEU A 16 -5.67 9.07 5.30
N ILE A 17 -4.62 9.49 4.58
CA ILE A 17 -4.52 9.32 3.12
C ILE A 17 -4.44 7.82 2.77
N PHE A 18 -3.60 7.06 3.48
CA PHE A 18 -3.39 5.64 3.17
C PHE A 18 -4.60 4.77 3.54
N SER A 19 -5.27 5.01 4.66
CA SER A 19 -6.45 4.23 5.07
C SER A 19 -7.61 4.36 4.08
N ALA A 20 -7.80 5.55 3.49
CA ALA A 20 -8.85 5.78 2.49
C ALA A 20 -8.50 5.20 1.10
N SER A 21 -7.22 4.95 0.83
CA SER A 21 -6.73 4.59 -0.51
C SER A 21 -7.29 3.25 -1.01
N LEU A 22 -7.36 2.23 -0.17
CA LEU A 22 -7.84 0.90 -0.58
C LEU A 22 -9.36 0.87 -0.87
N PRO A 23 -10.24 1.38 0.00
CA PRO A 23 -11.66 1.54 -0.30
C PRO A 23 -11.89 2.35 -1.58
N ALA A 24 -11.21 3.49 -1.72
CA ALA A 24 -11.33 4.33 -2.91
C ALA A 24 -10.88 3.59 -4.19
N THR A 25 -9.79 2.82 -4.11
CA THR A 25 -9.33 1.98 -5.24
C THR A 25 -10.38 0.93 -5.61
N ARG A 26 -10.99 0.28 -4.62
CA ARG A 26 -12.02 -0.75 -4.83
C ARG A 26 -13.26 -0.18 -5.54
N VAL A 27 -13.69 1.02 -5.16
CA VAL A 27 -14.79 1.71 -5.84
C VAL A 27 -14.38 2.11 -7.26
N ALA A 28 -13.16 2.64 -7.44
CA ALA A 28 -12.69 3.09 -8.75
C ALA A 28 -12.56 1.93 -9.76
N VAL A 29 -12.11 0.74 -9.35
CA VAL A 29 -12.00 -0.42 -10.27
C VAL A 29 -13.36 -0.96 -10.73
N ALA A 30 -14.46 -0.57 -10.08
CA ALA A 30 -15.80 -0.92 -10.56
C ALA A 30 -16.17 -0.13 -11.84
N GLY A 31 -15.59 1.06 -12.04
CA GLY A 31 -15.83 1.90 -13.21
C GLY A 31 -14.65 2.01 -14.19
N PHE A 32 -13.43 1.67 -13.77
CA PHE A 32 -12.21 1.84 -14.56
C PHE A 32 -11.34 0.59 -14.57
N SER A 33 -10.57 0.37 -15.64
CA SER A 33 -9.62 -0.74 -15.69
C SER A 33 -8.46 -0.53 -14.69
N PRO A 34 -7.94 -1.60 -14.07
CA PRO A 34 -6.82 -1.49 -13.13
C PRO A 34 -5.55 -0.87 -13.74
N LEU A 35 -5.32 -1.15 -15.03
CA LEU A 35 -4.18 -0.59 -15.77
C LEU A 35 -4.33 0.92 -15.92
N PHE A 36 -5.51 1.40 -16.30
CA PHE A 36 -5.79 2.83 -16.43
C PHE A 36 -5.62 3.56 -15.09
N LEU A 37 -6.15 3.01 -13.99
CA LEU A 37 -5.98 3.62 -12.67
C LEU A 37 -4.53 3.68 -12.22
N THR A 38 -3.75 2.63 -12.50
CA THR A 38 -2.32 2.59 -12.19
C THR A 38 -1.57 3.64 -13.00
N ALA A 39 -1.83 3.71 -14.31
CA ALA A 39 -1.21 4.69 -15.20
C ALA A 39 -1.61 6.12 -14.84
N ALA A 40 -2.89 6.37 -14.55
CA ALA A 40 -3.39 7.68 -14.13
C ALA A 40 -2.74 8.15 -12.82
N ARG A 41 -2.63 7.27 -11.81
CA ARG A 41 -1.93 7.59 -10.56
C ARG A 41 -0.46 7.92 -10.79
N ALA A 42 0.23 7.11 -11.58
CA ALA A 42 1.64 7.34 -11.91
C ALA A 42 1.83 8.66 -12.67
N ALA A 43 0.96 8.96 -13.64
CA ALA A 43 1.00 10.21 -14.41
C ALA A 43 0.72 11.43 -13.54
N ILE A 44 -0.35 11.42 -12.73
CA ILE A 44 -0.70 12.54 -11.84
C ILE A 44 0.43 12.77 -10.82
N ALA A 45 0.91 11.71 -10.15
CA ALA A 45 2.00 11.83 -9.20
C ALA A 45 3.28 12.34 -9.86
N GLY A 46 3.60 11.86 -11.07
CA GLY A 46 4.74 12.31 -11.85
C GLY A 46 4.65 13.79 -12.25
N LEU A 47 3.49 14.23 -12.75
CA LEU A 47 3.24 15.63 -13.13
C LEU A 47 3.33 16.57 -11.93
N ILE A 48 2.71 16.21 -10.80
CA ILE A 48 2.82 16.97 -9.55
C ILE A 48 4.28 17.00 -9.08
N GLY A 49 4.97 15.85 -9.09
CA GLY A 49 6.38 15.76 -8.72
C GLY A 49 7.28 16.67 -9.57
N VAL A 50 7.12 16.64 -10.89
CA VAL A 50 7.82 17.53 -11.82
C VAL A 50 7.48 19.00 -11.52
N GLY A 51 6.20 19.32 -11.31
CA GLY A 51 5.76 20.67 -10.96
C GLY A 51 6.42 21.20 -9.68
N LEU A 52 6.51 20.36 -8.64
CA LEU A 52 7.19 20.71 -7.38
C LEU A 52 8.70 20.88 -7.59
N LEU A 53 9.36 19.99 -8.33
CA LEU A 53 10.79 20.10 -8.64
C LEU A 53 11.10 21.39 -9.40
N LEU A 54 10.24 21.78 -10.34
CA LEU A 54 10.36 23.04 -11.08
C LEU A 54 10.10 24.25 -10.17
N ALA A 55 9.04 24.22 -9.36
CA ALA A 55 8.67 25.31 -8.45
C ALA A 55 9.74 25.57 -7.38
N PHE A 56 10.32 24.51 -6.80
CA PHE A 56 11.38 24.61 -5.80
C PHE A 56 12.79 24.68 -6.41
N ARG A 57 12.92 24.69 -7.74
CA ARG A 57 14.21 24.67 -8.46
C ARG A 57 15.17 23.61 -7.91
N ALA A 58 14.63 22.42 -7.68
CA ALA A 58 15.38 21.32 -7.10
C ALA A 58 16.60 20.98 -7.98
N PRO A 59 17.78 20.70 -7.39
CA PRO A 59 18.95 20.29 -8.15
C PRO A 59 18.66 19.01 -8.93
N ARG A 60 19.20 18.91 -10.15
CA ARG A 60 19.06 17.69 -10.95
C ARG A 60 19.82 16.55 -10.26
N PRO A 61 19.26 15.32 -10.25
CA PRO A 61 19.93 14.17 -9.66
C PRO A 61 21.28 13.94 -10.35
N LEU A 62 22.30 13.56 -9.59
CA LEU A 62 23.58 13.17 -10.17
C LEU A 62 23.43 11.81 -10.86
N GLY A 63 24.33 11.48 -11.79
CA GLY A 63 24.31 10.19 -12.49
C GLY A 63 24.28 8.98 -11.55
N ARG A 64 24.92 9.09 -10.38
CA ARG A 64 24.92 8.06 -9.33
C ARG A 64 23.56 7.83 -8.67
N ASP A 65 22.66 8.81 -8.72
CA ASP A 65 21.32 8.74 -8.12
C ASP A 65 20.32 8.09 -9.08
N LEU A 66 20.63 8.08 -10.39
CA LEU A 66 19.73 7.54 -11.43
C LEU A 66 19.45 6.05 -11.26
N VAL A 67 20.46 5.25 -10.88
CA VAL A 67 20.30 3.81 -10.67
C VAL A 67 19.37 3.53 -9.48
N PRO A 68 19.60 4.10 -8.27
CA PRO A 68 18.63 4.02 -7.17
C PRO A 68 17.23 4.49 -7.54
N LEU A 69 17.09 5.63 -8.23
CA LEU A 69 15.80 6.14 -8.68
C LEU A 69 15.08 5.17 -9.62
N ALA A 70 15.80 4.58 -10.57
CA ALA A 70 15.25 3.58 -11.49
C ALA A 70 14.79 2.33 -10.74
N ILE A 71 15.58 1.82 -9.79
CA ILE A 71 15.22 0.66 -8.97
C ILE A 71 13.94 0.93 -8.16
N VAL A 72 13.86 2.09 -7.50
CA VAL A 72 12.69 2.47 -6.70
C VAL A 72 11.47 2.67 -7.60
N GLY A 73 11.62 3.37 -8.73
CA GLY A 73 10.53 3.59 -9.68
C GLY A 73 9.98 2.28 -10.25
N LEU A 74 10.87 1.41 -10.74
CA LEU A 74 10.47 0.10 -11.26
C LEU A 74 9.82 -0.77 -10.19
N GLY A 75 10.38 -0.80 -8.98
CA GLY A 75 9.86 -1.63 -7.89
C GLY A 75 8.51 -1.14 -7.36
N VAL A 76 8.37 0.15 -7.05
CA VAL A 76 7.20 0.68 -6.35
C VAL A 76 6.07 1.04 -7.30
N VAL A 77 6.36 1.55 -8.50
CA VAL A 77 5.33 2.02 -9.44
C VAL A 77 4.84 0.89 -10.33
N ILE A 78 5.72 -0.03 -10.74
CA ILE A 78 5.39 -1.09 -11.70
C ILE A 78 5.33 -2.45 -11.01
N GLY A 79 6.43 -2.86 -10.37
CA GLY A 79 6.60 -4.19 -9.81
C GLY A 79 5.56 -4.52 -8.74
N PHE A 80 5.46 -3.69 -7.69
CA PHE A 80 4.57 -3.94 -6.58
C PHE A 80 3.08 -4.00 -6.99
N PRO A 81 2.53 -3.04 -7.76
CA PRO A 81 1.13 -3.13 -8.21
C PRO A 81 0.87 -4.33 -9.12
N LEU A 82 1.79 -4.65 -10.04
CA LEU A 82 1.61 -5.75 -10.98
C LEU A 82 1.69 -7.10 -10.28
N LEU A 83 2.69 -7.30 -9.42
CA LEU A 83 2.82 -8.52 -8.61
C LEU A 83 1.67 -8.67 -7.62
N THR A 84 1.20 -7.58 -7.02
CA THR A 84 0.04 -7.59 -6.13
C THR A 84 -1.24 -7.93 -6.89
N ALA A 85 -1.45 -7.35 -8.08
CA ALA A 85 -2.59 -7.69 -8.92
C ALA A 85 -2.57 -9.16 -9.37
N LEU A 86 -1.38 -9.71 -9.67
CA LEU A 86 -1.22 -11.13 -10.01
C LEU A 86 -1.49 -12.03 -8.80
N ALA A 87 -0.93 -11.69 -7.63
CA ALA A 87 -1.16 -12.44 -6.39
C ALA A 87 -2.66 -12.46 -6.02
N LEU A 88 -3.36 -11.34 -6.16
CA LEU A 88 -4.80 -11.25 -5.91
C LEU A 88 -5.65 -12.13 -6.84
N ARG A 89 -5.13 -12.59 -7.98
CA ARG A 89 -5.83 -13.58 -8.83
C ARG A 89 -5.78 -15.00 -8.28
N HIS A 90 -4.86 -15.31 -7.37
CA HIS A 90 -4.63 -16.68 -6.89
C HIS A 90 -4.81 -16.81 -5.38
N VAL A 91 -4.93 -15.68 -4.68
CA VAL A 91 -4.96 -15.60 -3.22
C VAL A 91 -6.35 -15.16 -2.78
N THR A 92 -6.97 -15.94 -1.88
CA THR A 92 -8.26 -15.58 -1.28
C THR A 92 -8.14 -14.26 -0.49
N ALA A 93 -9.21 -13.46 -0.44
CA ALA A 93 -9.20 -12.13 0.21
C ALA A 93 -8.66 -12.16 1.66
N ALA A 94 -8.86 -13.28 2.35
CA ALA A 94 -8.30 -13.59 3.68
C ALA A 94 -6.77 -13.45 3.77
N HIS A 95 -6.04 -14.01 2.80
CA HIS A 95 -4.57 -14.01 2.81
C HIS A 95 -4.00 -12.64 2.43
N SER A 96 -4.69 -11.88 1.57
CA SER A 96 -4.23 -10.55 1.14
C SER A 96 -4.15 -9.56 2.31
N ILE A 97 -5.07 -9.64 3.28
CA ILE A 97 -5.09 -8.75 4.45
C ILE A 97 -3.90 -9.04 5.38
N VAL A 98 -3.46 -10.30 5.49
CA VAL A 98 -2.27 -10.68 6.26
C VAL A 98 -1.00 -10.06 5.64
N PHE A 99 -0.88 -10.12 4.31
CA PHE A 99 0.21 -9.45 3.59
C PHE A 99 0.22 -7.94 3.85
N LEU A 100 -0.95 -7.28 3.80
CA LEU A 100 -1.06 -5.85 4.11
C LEU A 100 -0.62 -5.52 5.54
N GLY A 101 -0.90 -6.38 6.51
CA GLY A 101 -0.47 -6.19 7.91
C GLY A 101 1.03 -6.38 8.12
N LEU A 102 1.67 -7.27 7.35
CA LEU A 102 3.10 -7.57 7.45
C LEU A 102 3.98 -6.63 6.62
N LEU A 103 3.44 -6.00 5.57
CA LEU A 103 4.19 -5.17 4.63
C LEU A 103 4.85 -3.94 5.29
N PRO A 104 4.20 -3.20 6.22
CA PRO A 104 4.84 -2.11 6.94
C PRO A 104 6.01 -2.58 7.80
N LEU A 105 5.87 -3.73 8.47
CA LEU A 105 6.92 -4.34 9.28
C LEU A 105 8.10 -4.78 8.40
N ALA A 106 7.82 -5.42 7.27
CA ALA A 106 8.84 -5.80 6.30
C ALA A 106 9.57 -4.56 5.73
N THR A 107 8.84 -3.51 5.37
CA THR A 107 9.40 -2.25 4.88
C THR A 107 10.31 -1.61 5.93
N ALA A 108 9.89 -1.61 7.20
CA ALA A 108 10.71 -1.13 8.30
C ALA A 108 11.99 -1.96 8.47
N LEU A 109 11.89 -3.29 8.40
CA LEU A 109 13.04 -4.19 8.52
C LEU A 109 14.06 -3.97 7.40
N PHE A 110 13.60 -3.93 6.14
CA PHE A 110 14.47 -3.63 5.00
C PHE A 110 15.05 -2.21 5.07
N GLY A 111 14.29 -1.25 5.59
CA GLY A 111 14.77 0.11 5.85
C GLY A 111 15.95 0.13 6.82
N VAL A 112 15.89 -0.65 7.89
CA VAL A 112 16.98 -0.80 8.88
C VAL A 112 18.19 -1.51 8.27
N LEU A 113 17.96 -2.62 7.55
CA LEU A 113 19.03 -3.40 6.93
C LEU A 113 19.79 -2.61 5.86
N ARG A 114 19.08 -1.80 5.06
CA ARG A 114 19.67 -1.05 3.96
C ARG A 114 20.16 0.34 4.36
N GLY A 115 19.51 0.98 5.33
CA GLY A 115 19.80 2.35 5.77
C GLY A 115 20.77 2.45 6.95
N ASN A 116 21.12 1.35 7.61
CA ASN A 116 21.89 1.33 8.87
C ASN A 116 21.25 2.18 10.00
N GLU A 117 19.99 2.56 9.86
CA GLU A 117 19.25 3.29 10.88
C GLU A 117 18.92 2.35 12.04
N ARG A 118 19.00 2.82 13.28
CA ARG A 118 18.67 2.05 14.49
C ARG A 118 17.40 2.62 15.13
N PRO A 119 16.20 2.12 14.79
CA PRO A 119 14.95 2.60 15.36
C PRO A 119 14.91 2.33 16.86
N LYS A 120 14.27 3.22 17.61
CA LYS A 120 14.09 3.07 19.04
C LYS A 120 13.28 1.80 19.36
N PRO A 121 13.49 1.12 20.49
CA PRO A 121 12.73 -0.07 20.88
C PRO A 121 11.20 0.11 20.83
N ALA A 122 10.71 1.31 21.19
CA ALA A 122 9.30 1.66 21.11
C ALA A 122 8.71 1.52 19.69
N PHE A 123 9.48 1.84 18.65
CA PHE A 123 9.04 1.68 17.25
C PHE A 123 8.74 0.22 16.93
N TRP A 124 9.59 -0.71 17.37
CA TRP A 124 9.40 -2.15 17.17
C TRP A 124 8.20 -2.68 17.95
N LEU A 125 8.01 -2.20 19.19
CA LEU A 125 6.84 -2.55 19.98
C LEU A 125 5.55 -2.13 19.27
N PHE A 126 5.43 -0.86 18.88
CA PHE A 126 4.23 -0.36 18.21
C PHE A 126 4.02 -0.99 16.83
N SER A 127 5.11 -1.22 16.06
CA SER A 127 5.03 -1.93 14.77
C SER A 127 4.57 -3.38 14.94
N GLY A 128 5.08 -4.07 15.97
CA GLY A 128 4.67 -5.43 16.30
C GLY A 128 3.20 -5.50 16.73
N VAL A 129 2.79 -4.63 17.66
CA VAL A 129 1.39 -4.54 18.13
C VAL A 129 0.44 -4.22 16.97
N GLY A 130 0.77 -3.25 16.13
CA GLY A 130 -0.04 -2.89 14.95
C GLY A 130 -0.16 -4.05 13.96
N SER A 131 0.96 -4.73 13.66
CA SER A 131 0.96 -5.88 12.76
C SER A 131 0.13 -7.04 13.30
N LEU A 132 0.24 -7.33 14.60
CA LEU A 132 -0.55 -8.36 15.29
C LEU A 132 -2.04 -8.02 15.30
N ALA A 133 -2.42 -6.75 15.52
CA ALA A 133 -3.81 -6.32 15.49
C ALA A 133 -4.43 -6.52 14.10
N VAL A 134 -3.72 -6.16 13.02
CA VAL A 134 -4.19 -6.37 11.64
C VAL A 134 -4.28 -7.87 11.32
N ALA A 135 -3.28 -8.66 11.69
CA ALA A 135 -3.30 -10.11 11.48
C ALA A 135 -4.43 -10.80 12.26
N GLY A 136 -4.68 -10.38 13.51
CA GLY A 136 -5.77 -10.88 14.34
C GLY A 136 -7.15 -10.52 13.77
N PHE A 137 -7.33 -9.28 13.29
CA PHE A 137 -8.56 -8.88 12.58
C PHE A 137 -8.76 -9.71 11.31
N ALA A 138 -7.70 -9.92 10.52
CA ALA A 138 -7.74 -10.75 9.31
C ALA A 138 -8.14 -12.19 9.62
N LEU A 139 -7.56 -12.77 10.68
CA LEU A 139 -7.88 -14.12 11.12
C LEU A 139 -9.35 -14.24 11.53
N ARG A 140 -9.86 -13.28 12.33
CA ARG A 140 -11.28 -13.24 12.72
C ARG A 140 -12.20 -13.15 11.49
N LEU A 141 -11.88 -12.28 10.53
CA LEU A 141 -12.66 -12.11 9.30
C LEU A 141 -12.64 -13.39 8.44
N SER A 142 -11.49 -14.04 8.36
CA SER A 142 -11.32 -15.30 7.63
C SER A 142 -12.13 -16.43 8.25
N LEU A 143 -12.12 -16.54 9.58
CA LEU A 143 -12.91 -17.54 10.31
C LEU A 143 -14.41 -17.34 10.12
N ILE A 144 -14.89 -16.08 10.12
CA ILE A 144 -16.31 -15.76 9.86
C ILE A 144 -16.71 -16.17 8.44
N ASN A 145 -15.87 -15.86 7.44
CA ASN A 145 -16.16 -16.16 6.04
C ASN A 145 -16.11 -17.67 5.71
N ILE A 146 -15.37 -18.47 6.49
CA ILE A 146 -15.37 -19.94 6.37
C ILE A 146 -16.66 -20.55 6.94
N TYR A 147 -17.29 -19.89 7.93
CA TYR A 147 -18.50 -20.40 8.60
C TYR A 147 -19.82 -20.02 7.90
N GLN A 148 -19.82 -19.03 7.00
CA GLN A 148 -20.94 -18.77 6.09
C GLN A 148 -20.57 -19.22 4.66
N PRO A 149 -20.95 -20.43 4.23
CA PRO A 149 -20.85 -20.77 2.82
C PRO A 149 -21.78 -19.82 2.06
N THR A 150 -21.25 -19.15 1.04
CA THR A 150 -22.05 -18.37 0.10
C THR A 150 -23.18 -19.25 -0.42
N THR A 151 -24.41 -19.02 0.04
CA THR A 151 -25.59 -19.64 -0.58
C THR A 151 -25.58 -19.25 -2.05
N PRO A 152 -25.54 -20.20 -2.99
CA PRO A 152 -25.58 -19.85 -4.40
C PRO A 152 -26.87 -19.07 -4.66
N GLU A 153 -26.73 -17.92 -5.30
CA GLU A 153 -27.84 -17.13 -5.79
C GLU A 153 -28.71 -18.03 -6.68
N PRO A 154 -30.04 -18.13 -6.45
CA PRO A 154 -30.89 -18.93 -7.30
C PRO A 154 -30.79 -18.36 -8.71
N LYS A 155 -30.27 -19.16 -9.66
CA LYS A 155 -30.36 -18.84 -11.08
C LYS A 155 -31.85 -18.66 -11.38
N SER A 156 -32.25 -17.47 -11.81
CA SER A 156 -33.54 -17.29 -12.45
C SER A 156 -33.50 -18.08 -13.75
N GLU A 157 -33.94 -19.33 -13.69
CA GLU A 157 -34.43 -20.06 -14.86
C GLU A 157 -35.67 -19.33 -15.36
N ASP A 158 -35.49 -18.34 -16.23
CA ASP A 158 -36.54 -17.88 -17.13
C ASP A 158 -35.88 -17.44 -18.44
N GLY A 159 -36.08 -18.28 -19.45
CA GLY A 159 -35.59 -18.12 -20.82
C GLY A 159 -36.14 -19.19 -21.75
N ILE A 160 -37.40 -19.59 -21.55
CA ILE A 160 -38.28 -20.15 -22.58
C ILE A 160 -39.52 -19.26 -22.60
#